data_AF-A0A732DZU2-F1
#
_entry.id   AF-A0A732DZU2-F1
#
_cell.length_a   1.000
_cell.length_b   1.000
_cell.length_c   1.000
_cell.angle_alpha   90.00
_cell.angle_beta   90.00
_cell.angle_gamma   90.00
#
_symmetry.space_group_name_H-M   'P 1'
#
loop_
_entity.id
_entity.type
_entity.pdbx_description
1 polymer ?
#
loop_
_entity_poly.entity_id
_entity_poly.type
_entity_poly.pdbx_seq_one_letter_code
_entity_poly.pdbx_strand_id
1 'polypeptide(L)'
;FNIESELLYAIAQQESAMKPSAIGHNRDGSTDLGLMQINSFHMKRLKKMGISEKQLLQDPCISVIVGASILSDMMKIYGYSWEAVGAYNAGTSPKRSDIRKRYAKKIWENYRKLKGMSAEEKNKRLSIASNK
;
A
#
# COMPACT_ATOMS: atom_id res chain seq x y z
N PHE A 1 9.24 3.91 -9.96
CA PHE A 1 9.20 4.51 -8.62
C PHE A 1 10.44 4.21 -7.77
N ASN A 2 11.32 3.25 -8.15
CA ASN A 2 12.51 2.87 -7.38
C ASN A 2 12.18 2.48 -5.91
N ILE A 3 11.06 1.78 -5.73
CA ILE A 3 10.63 1.26 -4.43
C ILE A 3 10.84 -0.25 -4.46
N GLU A 4 11.42 -0.80 -3.40
CA GLU A 4 11.65 -2.24 -3.27
C GLU A 4 10.33 -3.02 -3.31
N SER A 5 10.31 -4.13 -4.06
CA SER A 5 9.13 -4.97 -4.20
C SER A 5 8.70 -5.59 -2.86
N GLU A 6 9.66 -5.95 -1.99
CA GLU A 6 9.34 -6.45 -0.65
C GLU A 6 8.66 -5.40 0.24
N LEU A 7 8.97 -4.11 0.06
CA LEU A 7 8.30 -3.03 0.80
C LEU A 7 6.85 -2.88 0.33
N LEU A 8 6.61 -2.89 -0.98
CA LEU A 8 5.25 -2.84 -1.54
C LEU A 8 4.43 -4.08 -1.12
N TYR A 9 5.04 -5.26 -1.10
CA TYR A 9 4.41 -6.48 -0.62
C TYR A 9 4.06 -6.38 0.88
N ALA A 10 4.96 -5.87 1.71
CA ALA A 10 4.71 -5.68 3.14
C ALA A 10 3.53 -4.73 3.41
N ILE A 11 3.39 -3.68 2.58
CA ILE A 11 2.25 -2.75 2.60
C ILE A 11 0.97 -3.47 2.17
N ALA A 12 0.96 -4.13 1.00
CA ALA A 12 -0.21 -4.89 0.52
C ALA A 12 -0.70 -5.94 1.55
N GLN A 13 0.23 -6.63 2.20
CA GLN A 13 -0.09 -7.58 3.27
C GLN A 13 -0.73 -6.92 4.48
N GLN A 14 -0.28 -5.72 4.87
CA GLN A 14 -0.88 -4.98 5.98
C GLN A 14 -2.24 -4.37 5.62
N GLU A 15 -2.41 -3.94 4.37
CA GLU A 15 -3.60 -3.23 3.89
C GLU A 15 -4.77 -4.18 3.63
N SER A 16 -4.54 -5.28 2.91
CA SER A 16 -5.64 -6.15 2.44
C SER A 16 -5.47 -7.61 2.79
N ALA A 17 -4.41 -7.98 3.54
CA ALA A 17 -4.00 -9.38 3.70
C ALA A 17 -3.82 -10.10 2.36
N MET A 18 -3.34 -9.37 1.34
CA MET A 18 -3.18 -9.82 -0.05
C MET A 18 -4.49 -10.13 -0.80
N LYS A 19 -5.64 -9.57 -0.38
CA LYS A 19 -6.93 -9.74 -1.07
C LYS A 19 -7.15 -8.64 -2.12
N PRO A 20 -7.11 -8.93 -3.44
CA PRO A 20 -7.20 -7.91 -4.49
C PRO A 20 -8.53 -7.15 -4.53
N SER A 21 -9.62 -7.80 -4.10
CA SER A 21 -10.98 -7.24 -4.10
C SER A 21 -11.40 -6.64 -2.76
N ALA A 22 -10.45 -6.35 -1.86
CA ALA A 22 -10.75 -5.79 -0.54
C ALA A 22 -11.34 -4.38 -0.64
N ILE A 23 -12.37 -4.11 0.17
CA ILE A 23 -12.99 -2.81 0.33
C ILE A 23 -13.01 -2.47 1.82
N GLY A 24 -12.33 -1.40 2.19
CA GLY A 24 -12.38 -0.78 3.51
C GLY A 24 -13.41 0.35 3.53
N HIS A 25 -14.11 0.51 4.66
CA HIS A 25 -15.06 1.61 4.86
C HIS A 25 -14.61 2.48 6.03
N ASN A 26 -14.43 3.77 5.79
CA ASN A 26 -13.96 4.73 6.77
C ASN A 26 -15.11 5.52 7.40
N ARG A 27 -14.88 6.02 8.61
CA ARG A 27 -15.89 6.79 9.38
C ARG A 27 -16.28 8.11 8.72
N ASP A 28 -15.42 8.65 7.87
CA ASP A 28 -15.67 9.88 7.10
C ASP A 28 -16.43 9.63 5.79
N GLY A 29 -16.88 8.38 5.55
CA GLY A 29 -17.60 7.99 4.34
C GLY A 29 -16.70 7.66 3.15
N SER A 30 -15.38 7.85 3.25
CA SER A 30 -14.45 7.37 2.23
C SER A 30 -14.33 5.84 2.25
N THR A 31 -13.82 5.28 1.16
CA THR A 31 -13.60 3.84 0.98
C THR A 31 -12.18 3.57 0.53
N ASP A 32 -11.59 2.48 1.00
CA ASP A 32 -10.25 2.06 0.60
C ASP A 32 -10.35 0.86 -0.33
N LEU A 33 -9.76 0.96 -1.53
CA LEU A 33 -10.05 0.07 -2.64
C LEU A 33 -8.86 -0.80 -3.03
N GLY A 34 -9.11 -2.10 -3.09
CA GLY A 34 -8.25 -3.09 -3.70
C GLY A 34 -7.04 -3.51 -2.86
N LEU A 35 -6.09 -4.19 -3.52
CA LEU A 35 -4.91 -4.80 -2.89
C LEU A 35 -4.11 -3.83 -2.00
N MET A 36 -3.93 -2.60 -2.46
CA MET A 36 -3.18 -1.55 -1.76
C MET A 36 -4.06 -0.59 -0.95
N GLN A 37 -5.37 -0.87 -0.84
CA GLN A 37 -6.34 -0.05 -0.10
C GLN A 37 -6.27 1.45 -0.48
N ILE A 38 -6.44 1.74 -1.77
CA ILE A 38 -6.38 3.11 -2.29
C ILE A 38 -7.62 3.88 -1.86
N ASN A 39 -7.45 4.93 -1.05
CA ASN A 39 -8.56 5.74 -0.57
C ASN A 39 -9.31 6.45 -1.70
N SER A 40 -10.64 6.48 -1.62
CA SER A 40 -11.53 7.02 -2.65
C SER A 40 -11.39 8.53 -2.85
N PHE A 41 -10.76 9.24 -1.92
CA PHE A 41 -10.34 10.64 -2.09
C PHE A 41 -9.47 10.84 -3.35
N HIS A 42 -8.67 9.86 -3.75
CA HIS A 42 -7.84 9.94 -4.95
C HIS A 42 -8.62 9.77 -6.26
N MET A 43 -9.88 9.30 -6.22
CA MET A 43 -10.61 8.90 -7.43
C MET A 43 -10.87 10.05 -8.40
N LYS A 44 -11.02 11.28 -7.91
CA LYS A 44 -11.19 12.46 -8.80
C LYS A 44 -9.98 12.63 -9.74
N ARG A 45 -8.76 12.38 -9.25
CA ARG A 45 -7.53 12.43 -10.05
C ARG A 45 -7.38 11.17 -10.89
N LEU A 46 -7.60 9.99 -10.30
CA LEU A 46 -7.42 8.71 -10.98
C LEU A 46 -8.39 8.53 -12.16
N LYS A 47 -9.65 8.98 -12.05
CA LYS A 47 -10.61 8.96 -13.16
C LYS A 47 -10.14 9.77 -14.36
N LYS A 48 -9.46 10.90 -14.15
CA LYS A 48 -8.85 11.70 -15.25
C LYS A 48 -7.70 10.97 -15.94
N MET A 49 -7.09 10.00 -15.28
CA MET A 49 -6.04 9.13 -15.82
C MET A 49 -6.60 7.83 -16.42
N GLY A 50 -7.93 7.70 -16.54
CA GLY A 50 -8.57 6.49 -17.04
C GLY A 50 -8.61 5.32 -16.05
N ILE A 51 -8.37 5.57 -14.75
CA ILE A 51 -8.40 4.55 -13.70
C ILE A 51 -9.72 4.66 -12.92
N SER A 52 -10.50 3.58 -12.95
CA SER A 52 -11.78 3.43 -12.24
C SER A 52 -11.64 2.63 -10.94
N GLU A 53 -12.64 2.75 -10.07
CA GLU A 53 -12.74 1.95 -8.83
C GLU A 53 -12.81 0.44 -9.16
N LYS A 54 -13.54 0.09 -10.23
CA LYS A 54 -13.61 -1.28 -10.74
C LYS A 54 -12.24 -1.84 -11.11
N GLN A 55 -11.40 -1.05 -11.78
CA GLN A 55 -10.04 -1.48 -12.12
C GLN A 55 -9.19 -1.68 -10.86
N LEU A 56 -9.29 -0.81 -9.86
CA LEU A 56 -8.56 -0.99 -8.59
C LEU A 56 -8.96 -2.28 -7.85
N LEU A 57 -10.19 -2.74 -8.01
CA LEU A 57 -10.73 -3.95 -7.36
C LEU A 57 -10.52 -5.24 -8.16
N GLN A 58 -10.29 -5.14 -9.48
CA GLN A 58 -10.18 -6.29 -10.37
C GLN A 58 -8.75 -6.54 -10.86
N ASP A 59 -7.92 -5.49 -10.89
CA ASP A 59 -6.54 -5.58 -11.36
C ASP A 59 -5.57 -5.22 -10.21
N PRO A 60 -4.95 -6.22 -9.55
CA PRO A 60 -4.00 -5.97 -8.48
C PRO A 60 -2.76 -5.21 -8.96
N CYS A 61 -2.36 -5.31 -10.23
CA CYS A 61 -1.24 -4.57 -10.78
C CYS A 61 -1.56 -3.07 -10.82
N ILE A 62 -2.76 -2.68 -11.26
CA ILE A 62 -3.21 -1.28 -11.21
C ILE A 62 -3.21 -0.79 -9.76
N SER A 63 -3.73 -1.58 -8.82
CA SER A 63 -3.70 -1.23 -7.40
C SER A 63 -2.28 -0.99 -6.88
N VAL A 64 -1.33 -1.86 -7.22
CA VAL A 64 0.11 -1.73 -6.86
C VAL A 64 0.74 -0.50 -7.49
N ILE A 65 0.52 -0.24 -8.78
CA ILE A 65 1.06 0.93 -9.48
C ILE A 65 0.56 2.24 -8.85
N VAL A 66 -0.74 2.31 -8.54
CA VAL A 66 -1.34 3.49 -7.90
C VAL A 66 -0.82 3.66 -6.47
N GLY A 67 -0.76 2.58 -5.69
CA GLY A 67 -0.20 2.60 -4.33
C GLY A 67 1.27 3.05 -4.34
N ALA A 68 2.08 2.52 -5.25
CA ALA A 68 3.47 2.93 -5.41
C ALA A 68 3.63 4.39 -5.84
N SER A 69 2.73 4.92 -6.69
CA SER A 69 2.70 6.35 -7.02
C SER A 69 2.40 7.22 -5.80
N ILE A 70 1.43 6.85 -4.97
CA ILE A 70 1.07 7.61 -3.76
C ILE A 70 2.22 7.55 -2.75
N LEU A 71 2.82 6.37 -2.54
CA LEU A 71 3.99 6.24 -1.67
C LEU A 71 5.17 7.07 -2.19
N SER A 72 5.40 7.09 -3.51
CA SER A 72 6.41 7.94 -4.12
C SER A 72 6.15 9.43 -3.86
N ASP A 73 4.90 9.87 -3.87
CA ASP A 73 4.56 11.25 -3.51
C ASP A 73 4.87 11.54 -2.03
N MET A 74 4.65 10.59 -1.12
CA MET A 74 5.06 10.74 0.27
C MET A 74 6.60 10.75 0.43
N MET A 75 7.31 9.96 -0.36
CA MET A 75 8.77 9.93 -0.37
C MET A 75 9.39 11.22 -0.93
N LYS A 76 8.71 11.95 -1.81
CA LYS A 76 9.15 13.30 -2.23
C LYS A 76 9.13 14.30 -1.08
N ILE A 77 8.25 14.10 -0.09
CA ILE A 77 8.07 14.99 1.06
C ILE A 77 9.03 14.61 2.19
N TYR A 78 9.10 13.32 2.54
CA TYR A 78 9.82 12.83 3.73
C TYR A 78 11.09 12.05 3.40
N GLY A 79 11.52 12.02 2.13
CA GLY A 79 12.58 11.15 1.66
C GLY A 79 12.16 9.67 1.63
N TYR A 80 13.07 8.81 1.18
CA TYR A 80 12.88 7.36 1.28
C TYR A 80 13.03 6.92 2.75
N SER A 81 11.94 7.01 3.51
CA SER A 81 11.96 6.88 4.96
C SER A 81 10.72 6.17 5.52
N TRP A 82 10.82 5.71 6.76
CA TRP A 82 9.67 5.16 7.50
C TRP A 82 8.57 6.21 7.75
N GLU A 83 8.93 7.49 7.80
CA GLU A 83 7.95 8.58 7.89
C GLU A 83 7.08 8.65 6.62
N ALA A 84 7.69 8.48 5.43
CA ALA A 84 6.96 8.39 4.17
C ALA A 84 6.00 7.18 4.13
N VAL A 85 6.46 6.01 4.61
CA VAL A 85 5.63 4.81 4.75
C VAL A 85 4.46 5.06 5.69
N GLY A 86 4.70 5.69 6.85
CA GLY A 86 3.63 6.10 7.75
C GLY A 86 2.65 7.08 7.10
N ALA A 87 3.16 8.03 6.31
CA ALA A 87 2.36 9.06 5.65
C ALA A 87 1.46 8.50 4.55
N TYR A 88 1.80 7.34 3.96
CA TYR A 88 0.92 6.62 3.05
C TYR A 88 -0.45 6.33 3.70
N ASN A 89 -0.45 5.89 4.96
CA ASN A 89 -1.67 5.55 5.69
C ASN A 89 -2.33 6.76 6.38
N ALA A 90 -1.53 7.63 7.01
CA ALA A 90 -2.09 8.68 7.86
C ALA A 90 -2.10 10.08 7.23
N GLY A 91 -1.46 10.27 6.07
CA GLY A 91 -1.26 11.57 5.44
C GLY A 91 -0.21 12.44 6.14
N THR A 92 -0.05 13.66 5.64
CA THR A 92 1.07 14.57 5.97
C THR A 92 0.81 15.51 7.15
N SER A 93 -0.41 15.50 7.71
CA SER A 93 -0.78 16.38 8.83
C SER A 93 0.20 16.19 10.02
N PRO A 94 0.79 17.26 10.58
CA PRO A 94 1.69 17.15 11.74
C PRO A 94 1.06 16.46 12.94
N LYS A 95 -0.25 16.64 13.14
CA LYS A 95 -1.04 16.03 14.23
C LYS A 95 -1.12 14.50 14.15
N ARG A 96 -0.69 13.90 13.04
CA ARG A 96 -0.77 12.45 12.80
C ARG A 96 0.59 11.74 12.89
N SER A 97 1.64 12.40 13.38
CA SER A 97 2.98 11.79 13.51
C SER A 97 2.96 10.45 14.27
N ASP A 98 2.23 10.36 15.39
CA ASP A 98 2.18 9.11 16.15
C ASP A 98 1.44 7.99 15.41
N ILE A 99 0.44 8.33 14.60
CA ILE A 99 -0.27 7.36 13.75
C ILE A 99 0.70 6.84 12.68
N ARG A 100 1.46 7.74 12.04
CA ARG A 100 2.49 7.38 11.04
C ARG A 100 3.52 6.43 11.63
N LYS A 101 4.08 6.75 12.81
CA LYS A 101 5.06 5.90 13.50
C LYS A 101 4.51 4.51 13.80
N ARG A 102 3.26 4.41 14.29
CA ARG A 102 2.61 3.12 14.57
C ARG A 102 2.42 2.30 13.31
N TYR A 103 1.96 2.91 12.22
CA TYR A 103 1.80 2.22 10.95
C TYR A 103 3.15 1.76 10.38
N ALA A 104 4.14 2.66 10.34
CA ALA A 104 5.47 2.35 9.85
C ALA A 104 6.13 1.18 10.61
N LYS A 105 5.93 1.10 11.95
CA LYS A 105 6.40 -0.03 12.74
C LYS A 105 5.81 -1.36 12.29
N LYS A 106 4.51 -1.42 12.00
CA LYS A 106 3.85 -2.63 11.47
C LYS A 106 4.44 -3.04 10.12
N ILE A 107 4.63 -2.07 9.22
CA ILE A 107 5.24 -2.35 7.91
C ILE A 107 6.67 -2.84 8.06
N TRP A 108 7.47 -2.25 8.96
CA TRP A 108 8.84 -2.69 9.22
C TRP A 108 8.90 -4.13 9.77
N GLU A 109 7.96 -4.51 10.64
CA GLU A 109 7.83 -5.90 11.13
C GLU A 109 7.55 -6.89 10.00
N ASN A 110 6.68 -6.54 9.05
CA ASN A 110 6.39 -7.39 7.88
C ASN A 110 7.57 -7.40 6.91
N TYR A 111 8.12 -6.23 6.59
CA TYR A 111 9.21 -6.05 5.64
C TYR A 111 10.48 -6.79 6.05
N ARG A 112 10.92 -6.68 7.32
CA ARG A 112 12.16 -7.35 7.76
C ARG A 112 12.07 -8.88 7.66
N LYS A 113 10.87 -9.45 7.89
CA LYS A 113 10.63 -10.90 7.74
C LYS A 113 10.83 -11.31 6.29
N LEU A 114 10.38 -10.49 5.33
CA LEU A 114 10.58 -10.73 3.90
C LEU A 114 12.06 -10.58 3.50
N LYS A 115 12.77 -9.60 4.05
CA LYS A 115 14.20 -9.41 3.76
C LYS A 115 15.09 -10.54 4.30
N GLY A 116 14.69 -11.16 5.40
CA GLY A 116 15.39 -12.31 5.99
C GLY A 116 15.11 -13.67 5.32
N MET A 117 14.18 -13.74 4.34
CA MET A 117 13.84 -14.98 3.64
C MET A 117 14.82 -15.31 2.52
N SER A 118 15.07 -16.60 2.30
CA SER A 118 15.77 -17.11 1.12
C SER A 118 14.96 -16.86 -0.16
N ALA A 119 15.61 -16.95 -1.33
CA ALA A 119 14.93 -16.79 -2.61
C ALA A 119 13.83 -17.85 -2.83
N GLU A 120 14.05 -19.09 -2.38
CA GLU A 120 13.06 -20.17 -2.48
C GLU A 120 11.84 -19.92 -1.58
N GLU A 121 12.06 -19.43 -0.35
CA GLU A 121 10.99 -19.07 0.57
C GLU A 121 10.14 -17.91 0.04
N LYS A 122 10.80 -16.92 -0.58
CA LYS A 122 10.11 -15.80 -1.25
C LYS A 122 9.25 -16.31 -2.40
N ASN A 123 9.80 -17.15 -3.28
CA ASN A 123 9.06 -17.67 -4.44
C ASN A 123 7.84 -18.49 -4.03
N LYS A 124 7.96 -19.32 -2.97
CA LYS A 124 6.83 -20.08 -2.43
C LYS A 124 5.75 -19.17 -1.83
N ARG A 125 6.14 -18.09 -1.15
CA ARG A 125 5.19 -17.17 -0.50
C ARG A 125 4.47 -16.27 -1.51
N LEU A 126 5.17 -15.87 -2.57
CA LEU A 126 4.61 -15.10 -3.68
C LEU A 126 3.62 -15.94 -4.51
N SER A 127 3.91 -17.22 -4.75
CA SER A 127 3.02 -18.10 -5.53
C SER A 127 1.73 -18.49 -4.79
N ILE A 128 1.77 -18.63 -3.46
CA ILE A 128 0.57 -18.91 -2.66
C ILE A 128 -0.40 -17.72 -2.64
N ALA A 129 0.12 -16.48 -2.68
CA ALA A 129 -0.71 -15.28 -2.73
C ALA A 129 -1.46 -15.11 -4.07
N SER A 130 -1.05 -15.81 -5.12
CA SER A 130 -1.73 -15.82 -6.43
C SER A 130 -2.79 -16.90 -6.58
N ASN A 131 -2.89 -17.85 -5.63
CA ASN A 131 -3.80 -19.01 -5.69
C ASN A 131 -4.95 -18.96 -4.65
N LYS A 132 -5.26 -17.78 -4.08
CA LYS A 132 -6.36 -17.58 -3.13
C LYS A 132 -7.25 -16.41 -3.54
#